data_AF-A0A0N8B489-F1
#
_entry.id   AF-A0A0N8B489-F1
#
_cell.length_a   1.000
_cell.length_b   1.000
_cell.length_c   1.000
_cell.angle_alpha   90.00
_cell.angle_beta   90.00
_cell.angle_gamma   90.00
#
_symmetry.space_group_name_H-M   'P 1'
#
loop_
_entity.id
_entity.type
_entity.pdbx_description
1 polymer ?
#
loop_
_entity_poly.entity_id
_entity_poly.type
_entity_poly.pdbx_seq_one_letter_code
_entity_poly.pdbx_strand_id
1 'polypeptide(L)'
;MAVVLDDFNFETVVIAQDLLNAGEECTQRGLNFTAKWLAEMDFAVTQKLDPDVADSLEYQQPKRKGRARYVLAKKYLDVKEYSRCAHYTRGSKDQVSMFLHYYSRYMAGEKIIVEDESDKSSETKIAHLKLLHQDLGRLRNTAQWDGYLCYLHGLVLRKMDIPHALEVLQDAVNLTPLNWAAWLELANLIKNSEMLSQLKLPDCWMKYLFMGHILGELHLDEAALSLYEKLHQGVFEHSLYVKSQIAKIYYSLRDGIQAATKFSEIREEDPYCLDAMDVYSNVLYVQINQPELAQLAHQAFAVDKYRVETCCIVGNYYGLRGQHEKAVLYLQRALKLNPHYSYGITIVYVNFLKVKFIIMQHGQLWAMKTLR
;
A
#
# COMPACT_ATOMS: atom_id res chain seq x y z
N MET A 1 -24.76 -10.61 -1.97
CA MET A 1 -24.20 -11.98 -1.98
C MET A 1 -23.08 -12.01 -0.97
N ALA A 2 -23.24 -12.72 0.14
CA ALA A 2 -22.14 -12.93 1.07
C ALA A 2 -21.08 -13.77 0.35
N VAL A 3 -19.84 -13.28 0.27
CA VAL A 3 -18.73 -14.11 -0.20
C VAL A 3 -18.49 -15.14 0.89
N VAL A 4 -18.89 -16.39 0.64
CA VAL A 4 -18.63 -17.50 1.55
C VAL A 4 -17.13 -17.80 1.43
N LEU A 5 -16.37 -17.44 2.45
CA LEU A 5 -15.00 -17.89 2.63
C LEU A 5 -15.03 -19.16 3.46
N ASP A 6 -14.17 -20.10 3.11
CA ASP A 6 -13.94 -21.29 3.92
C ASP A 6 -13.36 -20.89 5.30
N ASP A 7 -13.34 -21.83 6.23
CA ASP A 7 -12.75 -21.59 7.54
C ASP A 7 -11.24 -21.37 7.43
N PHE A 8 -10.72 -20.40 8.18
CA PHE A 8 -9.29 -20.07 8.19
C PHE A 8 -8.50 -21.18 8.93
N ASN A 9 -8.05 -22.18 8.17
CA ASN A 9 -7.41 -23.40 8.68
C ASN A 9 -5.93 -23.49 8.28
N PHE A 10 -5.16 -22.45 8.58
CA PHE A 10 -3.72 -22.39 8.29
C PHE A 10 -2.89 -22.41 9.57
N GLU A 11 -1.88 -23.27 9.62
CA GLU A 11 -0.99 -23.39 10.77
C GLU A 11 -0.08 -22.16 10.89
N THR A 12 0.06 -21.62 12.10
CA THR A 12 0.85 -20.42 12.39
C THR A 12 2.32 -20.59 11.98
N VAL A 13 2.91 -21.77 12.18
CA VAL A 13 4.31 -22.06 11.80
C VAL A 13 4.49 -22.02 10.28
N VAL A 14 3.53 -22.54 9.52
CA VAL A 14 3.55 -22.51 8.05
C VAL A 14 3.46 -21.07 7.56
N ILE A 15 2.57 -20.26 8.16
CA ILE A 15 2.44 -18.83 7.83
C ILE A 15 3.75 -18.08 8.11
N ALA A 16 4.40 -18.32 9.26
CA ALA A 16 5.69 -17.70 9.58
C ALA A 16 6.78 -18.10 8.56
N GLN A 17 6.90 -19.38 8.22
CA GLN A 17 7.86 -19.84 7.22
C GLN A 17 7.58 -19.24 5.82
N ASP A 18 6.31 -19.12 5.43
CA ASP A 18 5.88 -18.46 4.19
C ASP A 18 6.28 -16.98 4.17
N LEU A 19 6.03 -16.27 5.27
CA LEU A 19 6.34 -14.84 5.43
C LEU A 19 7.86 -14.60 5.35
N LEU A 20 8.66 -15.39 6.06
CA LEU A 20 10.13 -15.36 5.99
C LEU A 20 10.62 -15.58 4.55
N ASN A 21 10.15 -16.64 3.89
CA ASN A 21 10.57 -16.98 2.53
C ASN A 21 10.19 -15.89 1.52
N ALA A 22 8.95 -15.41 1.57
CA ALA A 22 8.46 -14.37 0.68
C ALA A 22 9.14 -13.02 0.94
N GLY A 23 9.43 -12.69 2.20
CA GLY A 23 10.15 -11.49 2.60
C GLY A 23 11.54 -11.44 1.99
N GLU A 24 12.27 -12.54 2.06
CA GLU A 24 13.60 -12.69 1.43
C GLU A 24 13.54 -12.64 -0.10
N GLU A 25 12.57 -13.31 -0.73
CA GLU A 25 12.40 -13.26 -2.19
C GLU A 25 12.06 -11.84 -2.70
N CYS A 26 11.23 -11.10 -1.96
CA CYS A 26 10.88 -9.70 -2.25
C CYS A 26 12.06 -8.76 -2.02
N THR A 27 12.81 -8.96 -0.94
CA THR A 27 14.03 -8.18 -0.62
C THR A 27 15.07 -8.33 -1.71
N GLN A 28 15.31 -9.55 -2.18
CA GLN A 28 16.23 -9.82 -3.28
C GLN A 28 15.81 -9.18 -4.61
N ARG A 29 14.51 -9.00 -4.81
CA ARG A 29 13.93 -8.33 -5.99
C ARG A 29 13.81 -6.81 -5.85
N GLY A 30 14.03 -6.27 -4.65
CA GLY A 30 13.93 -4.84 -4.36
C GLY A 30 12.50 -4.33 -4.20
N LEU A 31 11.55 -5.23 -3.93
CA LEU A 31 10.16 -4.88 -3.61
C LEU A 31 10.06 -4.46 -2.14
N ASN A 32 10.68 -3.33 -1.82
CA ASN A 32 10.96 -2.93 -0.43
C ASN A 32 9.68 -2.74 0.42
N PHE A 33 8.60 -2.20 -0.15
CA PHE A 33 7.35 -2.01 0.60
C PHE A 33 6.66 -3.34 0.92
N THR A 34 6.65 -4.28 -0.03
CA THR A 34 6.12 -5.62 0.20
C THR A 34 7.00 -6.40 1.17
N ALA A 35 8.32 -6.31 1.04
CA ALA A 35 9.24 -6.91 2.00
C ALA A 35 9.06 -6.35 3.42
N LYS A 36 8.88 -5.03 3.55
CA LYS A 36 8.56 -4.38 4.83
C LYS A 36 7.28 -4.94 5.42
N TRP A 37 6.20 -4.96 4.63
CA TRP A 37 4.91 -5.49 5.07
C TRP A 37 5.00 -6.97 5.48
N LEU A 38 5.70 -7.80 4.71
CA LEU A 38 5.92 -9.20 5.04
C LEU A 38 6.69 -9.37 6.35
N ALA A 39 7.73 -8.55 6.59
CA ALA A 39 8.50 -8.58 7.83
C ALA A 39 7.68 -8.09 9.04
N GLU A 40 6.83 -7.06 8.88
CA GLU A 40 5.92 -6.61 9.94
C GLU A 40 4.89 -7.71 10.29
N MET A 41 4.38 -8.42 9.27
CA MET A 41 3.48 -9.55 9.48
C MET A 41 4.21 -10.75 10.11
N ASP A 42 5.43 -11.06 9.68
CA ASP A 42 6.26 -12.13 10.24
C ASP A 42 6.53 -11.92 11.72
N PHE A 43 6.95 -10.70 12.08
CA PHE A 43 7.16 -10.30 13.47
C PHE A 43 5.88 -10.46 14.31
N ALA A 44 4.72 -10.08 13.77
CA ALA A 44 3.45 -10.25 14.47
C ALA A 44 3.06 -11.72 14.68
N VAL A 45 3.34 -12.60 13.71
CA VAL A 45 2.99 -14.02 13.75
C VAL A 45 3.95 -14.80 14.66
N THR A 46 5.24 -14.51 14.59
CA THR A 46 6.28 -15.18 15.38
C THR A 46 6.13 -14.95 16.89
N GLN A 47 5.55 -13.82 17.32
CA GLN A 47 5.21 -13.59 18.73
C GLN A 47 4.24 -14.62 19.33
N LYS A 48 3.47 -15.32 18.49
CA LYS A 48 2.54 -16.38 18.91
C LYS A 48 3.18 -17.77 18.93
N LEU A 49 4.37 -17.92 18.35
CA LEU A 49 5.08 -19.19 18.30
C LEU A 49 5.90 -19.40 19.56
N ASP A 50 6.23 -20.67 19.82
CA ASP A 50 7.29 -20.98 20.78
C ASP A 50 8.62 -20.37 20.29
N PRO A 51 9.40 -19.71 21.16
CA PRO A 51 10.63 -19.03 20.76
C PRO A 51 11.64 -19.96 20.05
N ASP A 52 11.79 -21.21 20.49
CA ASP A 52 12.73 -22.14 19.87
C ASP A 52 12.26 -22.54 18.46
N VAL A 53 10.94 -22.64 18.26
CA VAL A 53 10.35 -22.89 16.94
C VAL A 53 10.55 -21.68 16.03
N ALA A 54 10.29 -20.47 16.52
CA ALA A 54 10.47 -19.23 15.75
C ALA A 54 11.93 -19.06 15.31
N ASP A 55 12.88 -19.25 16.22
CA ASP A 55 14.32 -19.12 15.95
C ASP A 55 14.87 -20.21 15.03
N SER A 56 14.17 -21.34 14.90
CA SER A 56 14.55 -22.43 13.99
C SER A 56 14.18 -22.20 12.52
N LEU A 57 13.33 -21.19 12.24
CA LEU A 57 12.90 -20.89 10.88
C LEU A 57 14.06 -20.29 10.08
N GLU A 58 14.38 -20.90 8.94
CA GLU A 58 15.47 -20.45 8.08
C GLU A 58 15.03 -20.32 6.63
N TYR A 59 15.51 -19.28 5.96
CA TYR A 59 15.38 -19.14 4.51
C TYR A 59 16.59 -19.77 3.81
N GLN A 60 16.31 -20.77 2.97
CA GLN A 60 17.34 -21.41 2.15
C GLN A 60 17.59 -20.62 0.88
N GLN A 61 18.66 -19.81 0.88
CA GLN A 61 19.01 -19.00 -0.29
C GLN A 61 19.40 -19.87 -1.50
N PRO A 62 18.74 -19.73 -2.66
CA PRO A 62 19.08 -20.48 -3.84
C PRO A 62 20.45 -20.07 -4.41
N LYS A 63 21.24 -21.06 -4.85
CA LYS A 63 22.56 -20.82 -5.48
C LYS A 63 22.40 -20.05 -6.79
N ARG A 64 22.89 -18.81 -6.84
CA ARG A 64 22.81 -17.95 -8.04
C ARG A 64 24.10 -17.97 -8.88
N LYS A 65 23.97 -18.29 -10.17
CA LYS A 65 25.05 -18.08 -11.15
C LYS A 65 25.27 -16.58 -11.36
N GLY A 66 26.53 -16.12 -11.37
CA GLY A 66 26.84 -14.70 -11.54
C GLY A 66 26.54 -13.83 -10.31
N ARG A 67 26.62 -14.39 -9.10
CA ARG A 67 26.38 -13.70 -7.81
C ARG A 67 26.98 -12.29 -7.75
N ALA A 68 28.24 -12.11 -8.13
CA ALA A 68 28.91 -10.81 -8.04
C ALA A 68 28.21 -9.72 -8.87
N ARG A 69 27.74 -10.06 -10.07
CA ARG A 69 26.99 -9.15 -10.95
C ARG A 69 25.64 -8.78 -10.34
N TYR A 70 24.92 -9.76 -9.80
CA TYR A 70 23.66 -9.52 -9.09
C TYR A 70 23.88 -8.61 -7.87
N VAL A 71 24.85 -8.92 -7.01
CA VAL A 71 25.11 -8.15 -5.79
C VAL A 71 25.41 -6.69 -6.13
N LEU A 72 26.28 -6.46 -7.10
CA LEU A 72 26.60 -5.11 -7.57
C LEU A 72 25.36 -4.37 -8.09
N ALA A 73 24.57 -5.02 -8.94
CA ALA A 73 23.35 -4.43 -9.47
C ALA A 73 22.31 -4.13 -8.40
N LYS A 74 22.14 -5.02 -7.41
CA LYS A 74 21.25 -4.81 -6.27
C LYS A 74 21.69 -3.60 -5.45
N LYS A 75 23.00 -3.42 -5.22
CA LYS A 75 23.51 -2.21 -4.54
C LYS A 75 23.23 -0.93 -5.32
N TYR A 76 23.32 -0.95 -6.66
CA TYR A 76 22.86 0.20 -7.47
C TYR A 76 21.36 0.46 -7.31
N LEU A 77 20.53 -0.58 -7.23
CA LEU A 77 19.10 -0.42 -6.97
C LEU A 77 18.85 0.24 -5.60
N ASP A 78 19.55 -0.24 -4.56
CA ASP A 78 19.39 0.23 -3.17
C ASP A 78 19.68 1.73 -3.05
N VAL A 79 20.69 2.24 -3.77
CA VAL A 79 21.04 3.67 -3.82
C VAL A 79 20.28 4.46 -4.90
N LYS A 80 19.23 3.87 -5.49
CA LYS A 80 18.36 4.50 -6.52
C LYS A 80 19.08 4.86 -7.83
N GLU A 81 20.17 4.18 -8.15
CA GLU A 81 20.88 4.24 -9.44
C GLU A 81 20.31 3.21 -10.43
N TYR A 82 19.03 3.36 -10.76
CA TYR A 82 18.26 2.38 -11.51
C TYR A 82 18.84 2.04 -12.90
N SER A 83 19.32 3.03 -13.64
CA SER A 83 19.92 2.80 -14.97
C SER A 83 21.19 1.95 -14.91
N ARG A 84 22.00 2.09 -13.87
CA ARG A 84 23.19 1.24 -13.66
C ARG A 84 22.78 -0.18 -13.29
N CYS A 85 21.78 -0.33 -12.41
CA CYS A 85 21.21 -1.64 -12.09
C CYS A 85 20.74 -2.37 -13.36
N ALA A 86 19.96 -1.69 -14.22
CA ALA A 86 19.48 -2.23 -15.49
C ALA A 86 20.63 -2.63 -16.44
N HIS A 87 21.69 -1.83 -16.51
CA HIS A 87 22.88 -2.12 -17.33
C HIS A 87 23.57 -3.42 -16.89
N TYR A 88 23.84 -3.57 -15.59
CA TYR A 88 24.56 -4.74 -15.08
C TYR A 88 23.72 -6.02 -15.06
N THR A 89 22.40 -5.92 -15.05
CA THR A 89 21.48 -7.08 -15.11
C THR A 89 21.09 -7.47 -16.53
N ARG A 90 21.58 -6.75 -17.54
CA ARG A 90 21.27 -7.03 -18.95
C ARG A 90 21.73 -8.44 -19.35
N GLY A 91 20.82 -9.22 -19.92
CA GLY A 91 21.10 -10.59 -20.39
C GLY A 91 21.24 -11.63 -19.28
N SER A 92 20.91 -11.29 -18.03
CA SER A 92 20.76 -12.29 -16.97
C SER A 92 19.68 -13.32 -17.31
N LYS A 93 19.85 -14.56 -16.86
CA LYS A 93 18.94 -15.68 -17.14
C LYS A 93 18.23 -16.23 -15.91
N ASP A 94 18.65 -15.82 -14.72
CA ASP A 94 17.98 -16.15 -13.47
C ASP A 94 16.79 -15.21 -13.24
N GLN A 95 15.68 -15.77 -12.75
CA GLN A 95 14.41 -15.07 -12.56
C GLN A 95 14.57 -13.79 -11.71
N VAL A 96 15.34 -13.86 -10.62
CA VAL A 96 15.57 -12.72 -9.73
C VAL A 96 16.29 -11.57 -10.44
N SER A 97 17.40 -11.84 -11.12
CA SER A 97 18.14 -10.78 -11.83
C SER A 97 17.39 -10.28 -13.07
N MET A 98 16.59 -11.13 -13.72
CA MET A 98 15.69 -10.72 -14.80
C MET A 98 14.62 -9.77 -14.27
N PHE A 99 13.96 -10.12 -13.16
CA PHE A 99 13.03 -9.21 -12.51
C PHE A 99 13.71 -7.88 -12.16
N LEU A 100 14.89 -7.94 -11.54
CA LEU A 100 15.67 -6.75 -11.18
C LEU A 100 16.01 -5.87 -12.39
N HIS A 101 16.29 -6.48 -13.54
CA HIS A 101 16.52 -5.77 -14.81
C HIS A 101 15.29 -4.96 -15.24
N TYR A 102 14.14 -5.61 -15.34
CA TYR A 102 12.92 -4.95 -15.80
C TYR A 102 12.36 -3.98 -14.77
N TYR A 103 12.44 -4.32 -13.48
CA TYR A 103 12.00 -3.46 -12.40
C TYR A 103 12.86 -2.19 -12.28
N SER A 104 14.18 -2.30 -12.42
CA SER A 104 15.05 -1.12 -12.45
C SER A 104 14.79 -0.23 -13.68
N ARG A 105 14.49 -0.81 -14.85
CA ARG A 105 14.05 -0.02 -16.02
C ARG A 105 12.72 0.70 -15.77
N TYR A 106 11.76 0.03 -15.11
CA TYR A 106 10.51 0.64 -14.68
C TYR A 106 10.77 1.82 -13.74
N MET A 107 11.52 1.60 -12.66
CA MET A 107 11.84 2.62 -11.67
C MET A 107 12.65 3.79 -12.25
N ALA A 108 13.53 3.55 -13.22
CA ALA A 108 14.26 4.60 -13.93
C ALA A 108 13.31 5.53 -14.71
N GLY A 109 12.30 4.96 -15.39
CA GLY A 109 11.30 5.74 -16.10
C GLY A 109 10.37 6.52 -15.16
N GLU A 110 9.90 5.88 -14.07
CA GLU A 110 9.09 6.57 -13.06
C GLU A 110 9.85 7.73 -12.40
N LYS A 111 11.15 7.55 -12.14
CA LYS A 111 12.02 8.61 -11.59
C LYS A 111 12.07 9.83 -12.51
N ILE A 112 12.25 9.61 -13.82
CA ILE A 112 12.29 10.71 -14.80
C ILE A 112 10.96 11.47 -14.81
N ILE A 113 9.83 10.76 -14.73
CA ILE A 113 8.49 11.40 -14.72
C ILE A 113 8.27 12.27 -13.48
N VAL A 114 8.81 11.85 -12.33
CA VAL A 114 8.69 12.62 -11.08
C VAL A 114 9.63 13.83 -11.09
N GLU A 115 10.82 13.71 -11.67
CA GLU A 115 11.81 14.79 -11.74
C GLU A 115 11.49 15.84 -12.83
N ASP A 116 10.86 15.42 -13.94
CA ASP A 116 10.47 16.31 -15.03
C ASP A 116 9.09 16.95 -14.80
N GLU A 117 9.07 18.09 -14.10
CA GLU A 117 7.85 18.90 -13.91
C GLU A 117 7.43 19.66 -15.20
N SER A 118 8.28 19.67 -16.23
CA SER A 118 8.14 20.53 -17.41
C SER A 118 7.39 19.87 -18.57
N ASP A 119 7.57 18.56 -18.79
CA ASP A 119 6.86 17.81 -19.83
C ASP A 119 5.64 17.08 -19.25
N LYS A 120 4.45 17.65 -19.51
CA LYS A 120 3.17 17.08 -19.09
C LYS A 120 2.52 16.19 -20.14
N SER A 121 3.16 15.95 -21.29
CA SER A 121 2.53 15.16 -22.33
C SER A 121 2.28 13.73 -21.83
N SER A 122 1.07 13.21 -22.06
CA SER A 122 0.71 11.83 -21.71
C SER A 122 1.55 10.80 -22.47
N GLU A 123 2.09 11.18 -23.62
CA GLU A 123 2.88 10.32 -24.48
C GLU A 123 4.29 10.05 -23.92
N THR A 124 4.99 11.08 -23.45
CA THR A 124 6.30 10.92 -22.79
C THR A 124 6.19 10.05 -21.53
N LYS A 125 5.09 10.19 -20.78
CA LYS A 125 4.83 9.42 -19.54
C LYS A 125 4.57 7.94 -19.75
N ILE A 126 4.21 7.51 -20.96
CA ILE A 126 3.83 6.12 -21.25
C ILE A 126 4.89 5.44 -22.16
N ALA A 127 5.81 6.20 -22.76
CA ALA A 127 6.81 5.67 -23.70
C ALA A 127 7.69 4.56 -23.08
N HIS A 128 8.17 4.74 -21.85
CA HIS A 128 8.97 3.71 -21.16
C HIS A 128 8.14 2.47 -20.84
N LEU A 129 6.86 2.64 -20.48
CA LEU A 129 5.93 1.56 -20.22
C LEU A 129 5.64 0.73 -21.48
N LYS A 130 5.46 1.38 -22.64
CA LYS A 130 5.27 0.68 -23.93
C LYS A 130 6.44 -0.24 -24.27
N LEU A 131 7.67 0.25 -24.09
CA LEU A 131 8.88 -0.55 -24.32
C LEU A 131 8.99 -1.72 -23.34
N LEU A 132 8.69 -1.48 -22.06
CA LEU A 132 8.66 -2.53 -21.04
C LEU A 132 7.61 -3.60 -21.34
N HIS A 133 6.40 -3.19 -21.71
CA HIS A 133 5.32 -4.09 -22.09
C HIS A 133 5.74 -5.00 -23.26
N GLN A 134 6.37 -4.44 -24.29
CA GLN A 134 6.86 -5.23 -25.43
C GLN A 134 7.93 -6.24 -25.01
N ASP A 135 8.92 -5.82 -24.21
CA ASP A 135 10.01 -6.70 -23.80
C ASP A 135 9.55 -7.80 -22.83
N LEU A 136 8.67 -7.47 -21.87
CA LEU A 136 8.07 -8.45 -20.96
C LEU A 136 7.15 -9.43 -21.69
N GLY A 137 6.39 -8.95 -22.69
CA GLY A 137 5.53 -9.78 -23.52
C GLY A 137 6.29 -10.90 -24.27
N ARG A 138 7.55 -10.64 -24.67
CA ARG A 138 8.41 -11.67 -25.29
C ARG A 138 8.82 -12.79 -24.33
N LEU A 139 8.76 -12.55 -23.02
CA LEU A 139 9.16 -13.52 -22.00
C LEU A 139 8.01 -14.44 -21.55
N ARG A 140 6.75 -14.11 -21.85
CA ARG A 140 5.56 -14.80 -21.31
C ARG A 140 5.56 -16.31 -21.52
N ASN A 141 6.12 -16.77 -22.64
CA ASN A 141 6.18 -18.20 -23.00
C ASN A 141 7.54 -18.85 -22.74
N THR A 142 8.39 -18.21 -21.94
CA THR A 142 9.74 -18.71 -21.65
C THR A 142 9.77 -19.41 -20.29
N ALA A 143 10.71 -20.33 -20.08
CA ALA A 143 10.88 -21.02 -18.81
C ALA A 143 11.27 -20.08 -17.64
N GLN A 144 11.65 -18.83 -17.95
CA GLN A 144 12.03 -17.83 -16.96
C GLN A 144 10.84 -16.99 -16.48
N TRP A 145 9.65 -17.16 -17.05
CA TRP A 145 8.46 -16.45 -16.59
C TRP A 145 8.05 -16.92 -15.18
N ASP A 146 8.12 -16.02 -14.20
CA ASP A 146 7.69 -16.25 -12.81
C ASP A 146 6.56 -15.29 -12.42
N GLY A 147 5.94 -15.51 -11.26
CA GLY A 147 4.86 -14.65 -10.77
C GLY A 147 5.29 -13.21 -10.53
N TYR A 148 6.58 -12.95 -10.28
CA TYR A 148 7.10 -11.59 -10.13
C TYR A 148 7.20 -10.84 -11.47
N LEU A 149 7.69 -11.48 -12.53
CA LEU A 149 7.66 -10.91 -13.89
C LEU A 149 6.22 -10.71 -14.37
N CYS A 150 5.33 -11.65 -14.05
CA CYS A 150 3.90 -11.55 -14.32
C CYS A 150 3.28 -10.34 -13.59
N TYR A 151 3.58 -10.17 -12.31
CA TYR A 151 3.19 -8.99 -11.52
C TYR A 151 3.67 -7.69 -12.16
N LEU A 152 4.95 -7.61 -12.54
CA LEU A 152 5.51 -6.39 -13.15
C LEU A 152 4.83 -6.08 -14.49
N HIS A 153 4.52 -7.10 -15.28
CA HIS A 153 3.77 -6.94 -16.52
C HIS A 153 2.35 -6.42 -16.27
N GLY A 154 1.66 -6.99 -15.29
CA GLY A 154 0.34 -6.53 -14.84
C GLY A 154 0.36 -5.08 -14.35
N LEU A 155 1.37 -4.68 -13.58
CA LEU A 155 1.58 -3.30 -13.13
C LEU A 155 1.77 -2.34 -14.31
N VAL A 156 2.61 -2.71 -15.28
CA VAL A 156 2.84 -1.91 -16.50
C VAL A 156 1.54 -1.77 -17.30
N LEU A 157 0.79 -2.86 -17.49
CA LEU A 157 -0.50 -2.85 -18.17
C LEU A 157 -1.51 -1.93 -17.47
N ARG A 158 -1.60 -2.00 -16.14
CA ARG A 158 -2.48 -1.15 -15.34
C ARG A 158 -2.12 0.32 -15.47
N LYS A 159 -0.84 0.68 -15.37
CA LYS A 159 -0.37 2.07 -15.55
C LYS A 159 -0.63 2.62 -16.96
N MET A 160 -0.78 1.75 -17.95
CA MET A 160 -1.16 2.08 -19.31
C MET A 160 -2.68 2.02 -19.57
N ASP A 161 -3.50 1.77 -18.53
CA ASP A 161 -4.95 1.58 -18.60
C ASP A 161 -5.39 0.50 -19.60
N ILE A 162 -4.60 -0.58 -19.75
CA ILE A 162 -4.93 -1.70 -20.63
C ILE A 162 -5.84 -2.70 -19.89
N PRO A 163 -7.04 -3.04 -20.42
CA PRO A 163 -8.01 -3.91 -19.73
C PRO A 163 -7.48 -5.31 -19.35
N HIS A 164 -6.58 -5.88 -20.13
CA HIS A 164 -5.95 -7.19 -19.87
C HIS A 164 -5.12 -7.22 -18.58
N ALA A 165 -4.89 -6.07 -17.92
CA ALA A 165 -4.18 -6.00 -16.64
C ALA A 165 -4.83 -6.87 -15.55
N LEU A 166 -6.16 -6.98 -15.52
CA LEU A 166 -6.89 -7.77 -14.53
C LEU A 166 -6.51 -9.26 -14.61
N GLU A 167 -6.55 -9.82 -15.82
CA GLU A 167 -6.22 -11.22 -16.07
C GLU A 167 -4.75 -11.52 -15.74
N VAL A 168 -3.83 -10.63 -16.14
CA VAL A 168 -2.39 -10.81 -15.87
C VAL A 168 -2.08 -10.69 -14.38
N LEU A 169 -2.74 -9.80 -13.64
CA LEU A 169 -2.57 -9.71 -12.18
C LEU A 169 -3.20 -10.90 -11.45
N GLN A 170 -4.32 -11.44 -11.97
CA GLN A 170 -4.87 -12.71 -11.49
C GLN A 170 -3.88 -13.87 -11.71
N ASP A 171 -3.26 -13.95 -12.88
CA ASP A 171 -2.22 -14.95 -13.16
C ASP A 171 -1.02 -14.78 -12.21
N ALA A 172 -0.62 -13.54 -11.92
CA ALA A 172 0.49 -13.24 -11.02
C ALA A 172 0.25 -13.73 -9.59
N VAL A 173 -0.94 -13.50 -9.03
CA VAL A 173 -1.28 -13.98 -7.68
C VAL A 173 -1.40 -15.51 -7.64
N ASN A 174 -1.85 -16.15 -8.72
CA ASN A 174 -1.88 -17.62 -8.81
C ASN A 174 -0.47 -18.23 -8.90
N LEU A 175 0.45 -17.59 -9.62
CA LEU A 175 1.83 -18.05 -9.77
C LEU A 175 2.68 -17.81 -8.50
N THR A 176 2.44 -16.71 -7.79
CA THR A 176 3.17 -16.38 -6.56
C THR A 176 2.24 -15.73 -5.54
N PRO A 177 1.46 -16.54 -4.79
CA PRO A 177 0.44 -16.04 -3.86
C PRO A 177 0.97 -15.19 -2.72
N LEU A 178 2.26 -15.30 -2.38
CA LEU A 178 2.85 -14.58 -1.25
C LEU A 178 3.36 -13.16 -1.62
N ASN A 179 3.29 -12.76 -2.90
CA ASN A 179 3.66 -11.42 -3.33
C ASN A 179 2.50 -10.43 -3.08
N TRP A 180 2.48 -9.79 -1.90
CA TRP A 180 1.40 -8.85 -1.51
C TRP A 180 1.18 -7.70 -2.50
N ALA A 181 2.23 -7.20 -3.17
CA ALA A 181 2.06 -6.14 -4.16
C ALA A 181 1.14 -6.54 -5.32
N ALA A 182 1.14 -7.81 -5.73
CA ALA A 182 0.25 -8.28 -6.80
C ALA A 182 -1.22 -8.23 -6.38
N TRP A 183 -1.52 -8.56 -5.12
CA TRP A 183 -2.87 -8.48 -4.56
C TRP A 183 -3.37 -7.04 -4.44
N LEU A 184 -2.52 -6.12 -3.97
CA LEU A 184 -2.87 -4.70 -3.89
C LEU A 184 -3.13 -4.10 -5.28
N GLU A 185 -2.31 -4.44 -6.26
CA GLU A 185 -2.52 -3.97 -7.63
C GLU A 185 -3.76 -4.59 -8.29
N LEU A 186 -4.09 -5.83 -7.95
CA LEU A 186 -5.34 -6.47 -8.37
C LEU A 186 -6.55 -5.80 -7.72
N ALA A 187 -6.49 -5.46 -6.43
CA ALA A 187 -7.57 -4.78 -5.70
C ALA A 187 -7.96 -3.45 -6.37
N ASN A 188 -6.97 -2.67 -6.83
CA ASN A 188 -7.18 -1.40 -7.52
C ASN A 188 -8.01 -1.50 -8.82
N LEU A 189 -8.12 -2.69 -9.41
CA LEU A 189 -8.89 -2.92 -10.64
C LEU A 189 -10.33 -3.39 -10.39
N ILE A 190 -10.63 -3.89 -9.19
CA ILE A 190 -11.93 -4.46 -8.85
C ILE A 190 -12.85 -3.33 -8.39
N LYS A 191 -13.97 -3.15 -9.09
CA LYS A 191 -14.89 -2.02 -8.85
C LYS A 191 -16.22 -2.42 -8.23
N ASN A 192 -16.55 -3.71 -8.25
CA ASN A 192 -17.81 -4.23 -7.73
C ASN A 192 -17.68 -5.71 -7.33
N SER A 193 -18.69 -6.20 -6.61
CA SER A 193 -18.72 -7.58 -6.11
C SER A 193 -18.88 -8.62 -7.22
N GLU A 194 -19.43 -8.25 -8.38
CA GLU A 194 -19.57 -9.16 -9.52
C GLU A 194 -18.20 -9.51 -10.11
N MET A 195 -17.37 -8.50 -10.37
CA MET A 195 -15.97 -8.70 -10.80
C MET A 195 -15.22 -9.58 -9.81
N LEU A 196 -15.34 -9.30 -8.50
CA LEU A 196 -14.70 -10.10 -7.45
C LEU A 196 -15.13 -11.57 -7.50
N SER A 197 -16.43 -11.84 -7.72
CA SER A 197 -16.97 -13.20 -7.78
C SER A 197 -16.52 -14.02 -9.01
N GLN A 198 -16.10 -13.35 -10.08
CA GLN A 198 -15.63 -13.98 -11.31
C GLN A 198 -14.14 -14.34 -11.26
N LEU A 199 -13.38 -13.79 -10.30
CA LEU A 199 -11.94 -14.02 -10.19
C LEU A 199 -11.65 -15.45 -9.71
N LYS A 200 -10.63 -16.05 -10.33
CA LYS A 200 -10.07 -17.34 -9.93
C LYS A 200 -8.83 -17.10 -9.10
N LEU A 201 -9.02 -17.03 -7.79
CA LEU A 201 -7.96 -16.73 -6.82
C LEU A 201 -7.42 -18.01 -6.18
N PRO A 202 -6.10 -18.08 -5.86
CA PRO A 202 -5.51 -19.24 -5.22
C PRO A 202 -6.04 -19.41 -3.79
N ASP A 203 -6.21 -20.66 -3.36
CA ASP A 203 -6.59 -20.97 -1.99
C ASP A 203 -5.35 -20.91 -1.07
N CYS A 204 -5.18 -19.77 -0.39
CA CYS A 204 -4.05 -19.48 0.47
C CYS A 204 -4.46 -18.47 1.56
N TRP A 205 -3.72 -18.41 2.67
CA TRP A 205 -4.02 -17.49 3.77
C TRP A 205 -3.98 -16.01 3.33
N MET A 206 -3.14 -15.66 2.36
CA MET A 206 -3.07 -14.30 1.77
C MET A 206 -4.40 -13.86 1.13
N LYS A 207 -5.18 -14.80 0.60
CA LYS A 207 -6.52 -14.53 0.05
C LYS A 207 -7.43 -13.91 1.12
N TYR A 208 -7.33 -14.33 2.38
CA TYR A 208 -8.19 -13.81 3.45
C TYR A 208 -7.85 -12.34 3.79
N LEU A 209 -6.57 -11.98 3.81
CA LEU A 209 -6.13 -10.59 3.98
C LEU A 209 -6.57 -9.72 2.80
N PHE A 210 -6.46 -10.24 1.57
CA PHE A 210 -6.96 -9.59 0.37
C PHE A 210 -8.48 -9.40 0.40
N MET A 211 -9.22 -10.44 0.81
CA MET A 211 -10.68 -10.39 0.91
C MET A 211 -11.13 -9.33 1.91
N GLY A 212 -10.49 -9.23 3.07
CA GLY A 212 -10.79 -8.15 4.02
C GLY A 212 -10.55 -6.77 3.43
N HIS A 213 -9.44 -6.62 2.67
CA HIS A 213 -9.07 -5.35 2.06
C HIS A 213 -10.08 -4.93 0.98
N ILE A 214 -10.38 -5.83 0.04
CA ILE A 214 -11.31 -5.50 -1.07
C ILE A 214 -12.76 -5.34 -0.59
N LEU A 215 -13.20 -6.08 0.43
CA LEU A 215 -14.52 -5.89 1.00
C LEU A 215 -14.68 -4.49 1.61
N GLY A 216 -13.64 -3.97 2.29
CA GLY A 216 -13.61 -2.60 2.79
C GLY A 216 -13.66 -1.56 1.67
N GLU A 217 -12.86 -1.75 0.60
CA GLU A 217 -12.86 -0.85 -0.58
C GLU A 217 -14.21 -0.88 -1.33
N LEU A 218 -14.94 -2.00 -1.28
CA LEU A 218 -16.28 -2.14 -1.85
C LEU A 218 -17.40 -1.66 -0.91
N HIS A 219 -17.06 -1.03 0.23
CA HIS A 219 -18.00 -0.57 1.26
C HIS A 219 -18.88 -1.67 1.86
N LEU A 220 -18.36 -2.91 1.92
CA LEU A 220 -18.96 -4.04 2.63
C LEU A 220 -18.34 -4.15 4.03
N ASP A 221 -18.42 -3.05 4.77
CA ASP A 221 -17.64 -2.79 5.99
C ASP A 221 -17.90 -3.83 7.10
N GLU A 222 -19.14 -4.25 7.34
CA GLU A 222 -19.46 -5.25 8.37
C GLU A 222 -18.82 -6.62 8.07
N ALA A 223 -18.82 -7.04 6.80
CA ALA A 223 -18.21 -8.29 6.38
C ALA A 223 -16.68 -8.22 6.46
N ALA A 224 -16.10 -7.08 6.06
CA ALA A 224 -14.66 -6.82 6.17
C ALA A 224 -14.21 -6.81 7.64
N LEU A 225 -14.98 -6.16 8.52
CA LEU A 225 -14.71 -6.08 9.95
C LEU A 225 -14.73 -7.47 10.58
N SER A 226 -15.80 -8.24 10.36
CA SER A 226 -15.92 -9.60 10.91
C SER A 226 -14.75 -10.49 10.48
N LEU A 227 -14.31 -10.38 9.23
CA LEU A 227 -13.18 -11.14 8.72
C LEU A 227 -11.86 -10.70 9.39
N TYR A 228 -11.58 -9.40 9.45
CA TYR A 228 -10.35 -8.92 10.08
C TYR A 228 -10.31 -9.14 11.59
N GLU A 229 -11.44 -9.04 12.30
CA GLU A 229 -11.52 -9.39 13.72
C GLU A 229 -11.20 -10.87 13.96
N LYS A 230 -11.70 -11.78 13.12
CA LYS A 230 -11.33 -13.20 13.17
C LYS A 230 -9.84 -13.41 12.91
N LEU A 231 -9.26 -12.74 11.92
CA LEU A 231 -7.83 -12.82 11.62
C LEU A 231 -6.96 -12.26 12.76
N HIS A 232 -7.41 -11.17 13.38
CA HIS A 232 -6.76 -10.53 14.53
C HIS A 232 -6.78 -11.42 15.77
N GLN A 233 -7.93 -11.98 16.14
CA GLN A 233 -8.05 -12.92 17.28
C GLN A 233 -7.35 -14.26 17.00
N GLY A 234 -7.21 -14.61 15.72
CA GLY A 234 -6.51 -15.80 15.26
C GLY A 234 -5.00 -15.62 15.22
N VAL A 235 -4.44 -15.45 14.03
CA VAL A 235 -2.98 -15.52 13.81
C VAL A 235 -2.29 -14.15 13.90
N PHE A 236 -3.02 -13.05 13.70
CA PHE A 236 -2.43 -11.72 13.49
C PHE A 236 -2.75 -10.74 14.64
N GLU A 237 -2.68 -11.21 15.89
CA GLU A 237 -2.99 -10.42 17.09
C GLU A 237 -2.11 -9.17 17.19
N HIS A 238 -0.81 -9.32 17.01
CA HIS A 238 0.16 -8.23 17.11
C HIS A 238 0.43 -7.50 15.78
N SER A 239 -0.40 -7.73 14.75
CA SER A 239 -0.22 -7.09 13.45
C SER A 239 -0.77 -5.68 13.43
N LEU A 240 0.13 -4.68 13.38
CA LEU A 240 -0.23 -3.28 13.21
C LEU A 240 -0.99 -3.03 11.91
N TYR A 241 -0.70 -3.80 10.85
CA TYR A 241 -1.44 -3.73 9.59
C TYR A 241 -2.89 -4.13 9.78
N VAL A 242 -3.17 -5.27 10.42
CA VAL A 242 -4.55 -5.74 10.65
C VAL A 242 -5.30 -4.78 11.58
N LYS A 243 -4.67 -4.31 12.66
CA LYS A 243 -5.25 -3.26 13.53
C LYS A 243 -5.57 -1.99 12.75
N SER A 244 -4.68 -1.57 11.84
CA SER A 244 -4.90 -0.39 10.99
C SER A 244 -6.07 -0.58 10.04
N GLN A 245 -6.26 -1.78 9.46
CA GLN A 245 -7.42 -2.07 8.61
C GLN A 245 -8.72 -2.06 9.42
N ILE A 246 -8.74 -2.68 10.61
CA ILE A 246 -9.88 -2.64 11.53
C ILE A 246 -10.25 -1.19 11.87
N ALA A 247 -9.27 -0.36 12.23
CA ALA A 247 -9.48 1.04 12.56
C ALA A 247 -10.05 1.86 11.39
N LYS A 248 -9.57 1.61 10.16
CA LYS A 248 -10.12 2.22 8.93
C LYS A 248 -11.58 1.81 8.70
N ILE A 249 -11.93 0.55 8.95
CA ILE A 249 -13.30 0.06 8.79
C ILE A 249 -14.23 0.66 9.84
N TYR A 250 -13.82 0.74 11.12
CA TYR A 250 -14.60 1.46 12.14
C TYR A 250 -14.82 2.92 11.77
N TYR A 251 -13.82 3.59 11.21
CA TYR A 251 -13.98 4.95 10.70
C TYR A 251 -15.01 5.04 9.56
N SER A 252 -15.02 4.07 8.62
CA SER A 252 -16.03 3.98 7.55
C SER A 252 -17.44 3.79 8.12
N LEU A 253 -17.58 2.92 9.14
CA LEU A 253 -18.81 2.71 9.90
C LEU A 253 -19.24 3.90 10.77
N ARG A 254 -18.45 4.98 10.77
CA ARG A 254 -18.64 6.20 11.59
C ARG A 254 -18.55 5.96 13.10
N ASP A 255 -17.94 4.85 13.52
CA ASP A 255 -17.57 4.63 14.91
C ASP A 255 -16.19 5.21 15.18
N GLY A 256 -16.15 6.54 15.36
CA GLY A 256 -14.92 7.25 15.66
C GLY A 256 -14.30 6.86 17.00
N ILE A 257 -15.09 6.34 17.95
CA ILE A 257 -14.60 5.98 19.30
C ILE A 257 -13.76 4.72 19.18
N GLN A 258 -14.29 3.65 18.57
CA GLN A 258 -13.55 2.41 18.36
C GLN A 258 -12.36 2.61 17.43
N ALA A 259 -12.52 3.41 16.37
CA ALA A 259 -11.40 3.77 15.49
C ALA A 259 -10.27 4.46 16.27
N ALA A 260 -10.60 5.44 17.12
CA ALA A 260 -9.59 6.15 17.93
C ALA A 260 -8.90 5.21 18.92
N THR A 261 -9.63 4.32 19.59
CA THR A 261 -9.05 3.30 20.49
C THR A 261 -8.03 2.44 19.77
N LYS A 262 -8.38 1.90 18.59
CA LYS A 262 -7.46 1.05 17.81
C LYS A 262 -6.23 1.79 17.32
N PHE A 263 -6.35 3.06 16.93
CA PHE A 263 -5.19 3.88 16.57
C PHE A 263 -4.32 4.24 17.78
N SER A 264 -4.90 4.42 18.97
CA SER A 264 -4.13 4.58 20.20
C SER A 264 -3.33 3.32 20.53
N GLU A 265 -3.93 2.12 20.43
CA GLU A 265 -3.22 0.84 20.60
C GLU A 265 -2.01 0.73 19.64
N ILE A 266 -2.18 1.10 18.36
CA ILE A 266 -1.09 1.09 17.37
C ILE A 266 0.06 2.02 17.79
N ARG A 267 -0.25 3.21 18.33
CA ARG A 267 0.77 4.18 18.76
C ARG A 267 1.48 3.78 20.04
N GLU A 268 0.82 3.02 20.92
CA GLU A 268 1.44 2.46 22.11
C GLU A 268 2.43 1.35 21.75
N GLU A 269 2.10 0.51 20.76
CA GLU A 269 2.97 -0.57 20.27
C GLU A 269 4.12 -0.08 19.39
N ASP A 270 3.87 0.86 18.47
CA ASP A 270 4.89 1.51 17.64
C ASP A 270 4.72 3.03 17.60
N PRO A 271 5.42 3.77 18.50
CA PRO A 271 5.33 5.23 18.60
C PRO A 271 5.82 6.00 17.37
N TYR A 272 6.58 5.35 16.47
CA TYR A 272 7.17 5.98 15.29
C TYR A 272 6.44 5.61 13.99
N CYS A 273 5.42 4.76 14.08
CA CYS A 273 4.61 4.38 12.93
C CYS A 273 3.77 5.57 12.42
N LEU A 274 3.97 5.92 11.14
CA LEU A 274 3.17 6.94 10.44
C LEU A 274 2.18 6.33 9.45
N ASP A 275 2.21 5.02 9.26
CA ASP A 275 1.32 4.31 8.35
C ASP A 275 -0.14 4.42 8.86
N ALA A 276 -1.07 4.83 7.99
CA ALA A 276 -2.49 5.04 8.31
C ALA A 276 -2.81 6.12 9.36
N MET A 277 -1.81 6.86 9.88
CA MET A 277 -2.03 7.93 10.87
C MET A 277 -2.71 9.17 10.28
N ASP A 278 -2.71 9.31 8.97
CA ASP A 278 -3.57 10.25 8.23
C ASP A 278 -5.05 9.99 8.53
N VAL A 279 -5.48 8.72 8.56
CA VAL A 279 -6.86 8.35 8.89
C VAL A 279 -7.15 8.64 10.37
N TYR A 280 -6.22 8.35 11.27
CA TYR A 280 -6.36 8.73 12.68
C TYR A 280 -6.55 10.24 12.85
N SER A 281 -5.78 11.05 12.12
CA SER A 281 -5.93 12.51 12.15
C SER A 281 -7.31 12.97 11.64
N ASN A 282 -7.90 12.25 10.67
CA ASN A 282 -9.28 12.50 10.23
C ASN A 282 -10.30 12.16 11.32
N VAL A 283 -10.12 11.05 12.05
CA VAL A 283 -10.96 10.67 13.20
C VAL A 283 -10.93 11.78 14.25
N LEU A 284 -9.73 12.21 14.67
CA LEU A 284 -9.56 13.29 15.65
C LEU A 284 -10.12 14.63 15.19
N TYR A 285 -9.98 14.93 13.89
CA TYR A 285 -10.55 16.13 13.28
C TYR A 285 -12.09 16.13 13.37
N VAL A 286 -12.73 15.01 13.04
CA VAL A 286 -14.20 14.86 13.12
C VAL A 286 -14.69 14.92 14.57
N GLN A 287 -13.92 14.38 15.51
CA GLN A 287 -14.21 14.45 16.95
C GLN A 287 -13.89 15.82 17.57
N ILE A 288 -13.28 16.75 16.83
CA ILE A 288 -12.84 18.07 17.31
C ILE A 288 -11.86 17.94 18.49
N ASN A 289 -11.06 16.87 18.52
CA ASN A 289 -10.06 16.64 19.56
C ASN A 289 -8.76 17.39 19.23
N GLN A 290 -8.78 18.71 19.50
CA GLN A 290 -7.64 19.62 19.30
C GLN A 290 -6.35 19.19 20.03
N PRO A 291 -6.36 18.83 21.33
CA PRO A 291 -5.11 18.53 22.04
C PRO A 291 -4.42 17.28 21.48
N GLU A 292 -5.17 16.21 21.24
CA GLU A 292 -4.60 14.97 20.70
C GLU A 292 -4.09 15.17 19.27
N LEU A 293 -4.83 15.89 18.42
CA LEU A 293 -4.40 16.18 17.06
C LEU A 293 -3.14 17.05 17.03
N ALA A 294 -2.99 17.98 17.98
CA ALA A 294 -1.78 18.78 18.12
C ALA A 294 -0.58 17.90 18.50
N GLN A 295 -0.76 17.00 19.47
CA GLN A 295 0.29 16.05 19.88
C GLN A 295 0.70 15.15 18.71
N LEU A 296 -0.25 14.57 18.00
CA LEU A 296 -0.01 13.74 16.82
C LEU A 296 0.76 14.52 15.74
N ALA A 297 0.36 15.76 15.46
CA ALA A 297 1.03 16.59 14.46
C ALA A 297 2.48 16.92 14.84
N HIS A 298 2.74 17.25 16.11
CA HIS A 298 4.10 17.52 16.60
C HIS A 298 4.98 16.27 16.56
N GLN A 299 4.45 15.12 16.96
CA GLN A 299 5.17 13.85 16.89
C GLN A 299 5.47 13.46 15.45
N ALA A 300 4.46 13.45 14.57
CA ALA A 300 4.65 13.08 13.16
C ALA A 300 5.66 13.98 12.44
N PHE A 301 5.65 15.28 12.75
CA PHE A 301 6.63 16.23 12.22
C PHE A 301 8.05 15.97 12.72
N ALA A 302 8.21 15.50 13.96
CA ALA A 302 9.51 15.14 14.52
C ALA A 302 10.05 13.82 13.94
N VAL A 303 9.18 12.87 13.60
CA VAL A 303 9.57 11.58 13.00
C VAL A 303 9.98 11.75 11.54
N ASP A 304 9.07 12.25 10.68
CA ASP A 304 9.37 12.49 9.27
C ASP A 304 8.49 13.62 8.72
N LYS A 305 9.13 14.76 8.44
CA LYS A 305 8.50 15.95 7.88
C LYS A 305 8.06 15.80 6.43
N TYR A 306 8.75 15.00 5.62
CA TYR A 306 8.56 14.95 4.15
C TYR A 306 7.74 13.75 3.71
N ARG A 307 6.93 13.23 4.62
CA ARG A 307 5.99 12.14 4.37
C ARG A 307 4.59 12.68 4.08
N VAL A 308 3.85 11.95 3.23
CA VAL A 308 2.50 12.34 2.78
C VAL A 308 1.54 12.35 3.98
N GLU A 309 1.60 11.31 4.80
CA GLU A 309 0.80 11.14 6.01
C GLU A 309 1.04 12.31 6.98
N THR A 310 2.30 12.68 7.24
CA THR A 310 2.64 13.84 8.07
C THR A 310 2.07 15.14 7.51
N CYS A 311 2.15 15.35 6.20
CA CYS A 311 1.56 16.53 5.57
C CYS A 311 0.03 16.57 5.75
N CYS A 312 -0.65 15.44 5.64
CA CYS A 312 -2.10 15.33 5.90
C CYS A 312 -2.44 15.62 7.37
N ILE A 313 -1.71 15.04 8.31
CA ILE A 313 -1.88 15.25 9.76
C ILE A 313 -1.74 16.75 10.11
N VAL A 314 -0.67 17.39 9.63
CA VAL A 314 -0.41 18.81 9.87
C VAL A 314 -1.45 19.69 9.17
N GLY A 315 -1.91 19.28 7.98
CA GLY A 315 -3.01 19.93 7.28
C GLY A 315 -4.30 19.94 8.11
N ASN A 316 -4.68 18.79 8.65
CA ASN A 316 -5.85 18.63 9.52
C ASN A 316 -5.71 19.45 10.81
N TYR A 317 -4.53 19.45 11.43
CA TYR A 317 -4.24 20.29 12.59
C TYR A 317 -4.47 21.79 12.33
N TYR A 318 -3.92 22.33 11.24
CA TYR A 318 -4.15 23.74 10.89
C TYR A 318 -5.60 24.02 10.49
N GLY A 319 -6.27 23.04 9.87
CA GLY A 319 -7.69 23.10 9.55
C GLY A 319 -8.55 23.25 10.80
N LEU A 320 -8.30 22.46 11.84
CA LEU A 320 -9.01 22.51 13.11
C LEU A 320 -8.79 23.85 13.83
N ARG A 321 -7.63 24.48 13.64
CA ARG A 321 -7.31 25.81 14.21
C ARG A 321 -7.85 26.99 13.40
N GLY A 322 -8.57 26.75 12.30
CA GLY A 322 -9.09 27.80 11.41
C GLY A 322 -8.03 28.45 10.51
N GLN A 323 -6.80 27.94 10.46
CA GLN A 323 -5.71 28.45 9.62
C GLN A 323 -5.73 27.78 8.24
N HIS A 324 -6.80 28.04 7.48
CA HIS A 324 -7.10 27.33 6.23
C HIS A 324 -6.03 27.49 5.14
N GLU A 325 -5.39 28.66 5.05
CA GLU A 325 -4.31 28.89 4.07
C GLU A 325 -3.11 27.96 4.29
N LYS A 326 -2.73 27.75 5.55
CA LYS A 326 -1.66 26.82 5.91
C LYS A 326 -2.08 25.38 5.69
N ALA A 327 -3.33 25.03 6.02
CA ALA A 327 -3.86 23.69 5.78
C ALA A 327 -3.77 23.33 4.29
N VAL A 328 -4.22 24.23 3.40
CA VAL A 328 -4.14 24.04 1.94
C VAL A 328 -2.69 23.87 1.48
N LEU A 329 -1.76 24.68 2.01
CA LEU A 329 -0.35 24.56 1.65
C LEU A 329 0.23 23.17 1.99
N TYR A 330 -0.12 22.60 3.15
CA TYR A 330 0.36 21.26 3.52
C TYR A 330 -0.30 20.16 2.70
N LEU A 331 -1.57 20.29 2.35
CA LEU A 331 -2.24 19.33 1.44
C LEU A 331 -1.67 19.39 0.02
N GLN A 332 -1.30 20.58 -0.46
CA GLN A 332 -0.58 20.73 -1.73
C GLN A 332 0.81 20.08 -1.68
N ARG A 333 1.51 20.13 -0.54
CA ARG A 333 2.77 19.41 -0.34
C ARG A 333 2.56 17.90 -0.38
N ALA A 334 1.51 17.38 0.25
CA ALA A 334 1.14 15.97 0.19
C ALA A 334 0.93 15.51 -1.26
N LEU A 335 0.20 16.29 -2.08
CA LEU A 335 -0.01 16.02 -3.51
C LEU A 335 1.28 16.03 -4.34
N LYS A 336 2.22 16.92 -4.01
CA LYS A 336 3.53 16.96 -4.68
C LYS A 336 4.38 15.74 -4.34
N LEU A 337 4.33 15.28 -3.09
CA LEU A 337 5.07 14.09 -2.64
C LEU A 337 4.50 12.81 -3.24
N ASN A 338 3.18 12.69 -3.35
CA ASN A 338 2.54 11.57 -4.03
C ASN A 338 1.28 12.01 -4.81
N PRO A 339 1.40 12.18 -6.14
CA PRO A 339 0.27 12.56 -6.99
C PRO A 339 -0.87 11.54 -7.05
N HIS A 340 -0.60 10.27 -6.72
CA HIS A 340 -1.58 9.19 -6.74
C HIS A 340 -2.30 8.98 -5.39
N TYR A 341 -1.92 9.74 -4.36
CA TYR A 341 -2.55 9.68 -3.04
C TYR A 341 -3.96 10.34 -2.99
N SER A 342 -4.52 10.63 -4.16
CA SER A 342 -5.81 11.31 -4.37
C SER A 342 -6.99 10.67 -3.64
N TYR A 343 -7.00 9.36 -3.37
CA TYR A 343 -8.10 8.72 -2.64
C TYR A 343 -8.14 9.14 -1.15
N GLY A 344 -6.99 9.23 -0.47
CA GLY A 344 -6.89 9.74 0.90
C GLY A 344 -7.16 11.25 0.99
N ILE A 345 -6.74 11.99 -0.05
CA ILE A 345 -7.02 13.43 -0.14
C ILE A 345 -8.48 13.69 -0.48
N THR A 346 -9.20 12.80 -1.17
CA THR A 346 -10.61 13.02 -1.48
C THR A 346 -11.47 13.16 -0.22
N ILE A 347 -11.18 12.43 0.87
CA ILE A 347 -11.91 12.63 2.15
C ILE A 347 -11.55 13.98 2.78
N VAL A 348 -10.26 14.35 2.79
CA VAL A 348 -9.81 15.66 3.30
C VAL A 348 -10.39 16.80 2.47
N TYR A 349 -10.39 16.68 1.13
CA TYR A 349 -10.85 17.67 0.15
C TYR A 349 -12.39 17.75 0.09
N VAL A 350 -13.11 16.63 0.25
CA VAL A 350 -14.59 16.59 0.36
C VAL A 350 -15.03 17.18 1.70
N ASN A 351 -14.32 16.90 2.79
CA ASN A 351 -14.53 17.62 4.05
C ASN A 351 -14.17 19.11 3.92
N PHE A 352 -13.10 19.46 3.18
CA PHE A 352 -12.73 20.85 2.90
C PHE A 352 -13.77 21.60 2.05
N LEU A 353 -14.35 20.94 1.04
CA LEU A 353 -15.41 21.49 0.19
C LEU A 353 -16.73 21.60 0.95
N LYS A 354 -17.05 20.66 1.85
CA LYS A 354 -18.19 20.80 2.79
C LYS A 354 -17.99 22.00 3.71
N VAL A 355 -16.79 22.22 4.25
CA VAL A 355 -16.48 23.41 5.06
C VAL A 355 -16.60 24.69 4.22
N LYS A 356 -16.15 24.70 2.96
CA LYS A 356 -16.35 25.83 2.04
C LYS A 356 -17.84 26.10 1.75
N PHE A 357 -18.65 25.06 1.59
CA PHE A 357 -20.09 25.18 1.34
C PHE A 357 -20.86 25.64 2.59
N ILE A 358 -20.51 25.14 3.78
CA ILE A 358 -21.11 25.53 5.06
C ILE A 358 -20.72 26.97 5.43
N ILE A 359 -19.45 27.36 5.23
CA ILE A 359 -18.98 28.74 5.46
C ILE A 359 -19.59 29.71 4.42
N MET A 360 -19.75 29.32 3.15
CA MET A 360 -20.43 30.16 2.15
C MET A 360 -21.93 30.31 2.44
N GLN A 361 -22.63 29.26 2.87
CA GLN A 361 -24.05 29.36 3.22
C GLN A 361 -24.28 30.16 4.51
N HIS A 362 -23.45 29.97 5.54
CA HIS A 362 -23.54 30.79 6.75
C HIS A 362 -23.07 32.24 6.54
N GLY A 363 -22.09 32.48 5.66
CA GLY A 363 -21.63 33.81 5.27
C GLY A 363 -22.67 34.60 4.46
N GLN A 364 -23.42 33.94 3.57
CA GLN A 364 -24.51 34.58 2.82
C GLN A 364 -25.75 34.83 3.69
N LEU A 365 -26.09 33.94 4.63
CA LEU A 365 -27.17 34.17 5.59
C LEU A 365 -26.86 35.28 6.61
N TRP A 366 -25.58 35.45 6.99
CA TRP A 366 -25.17 36.54 7.87
C TRP A 366 -25.17 37.88 7.14
N ALA A 367 -24.66 37.92 5.90
CA ALA A 367 -24.69 39.13 5.06
C ALA A 367 -26.11 39.61 4.71
N MET A 368 -27.10 38.71 4.57
CA MET A 368 -28.50 39.10 4.37
C MET A 368 -29.22 39.55 5.65
N LYS A 369 -28.75 39.17 6.85
CA LYS A 369 -29.34 39.59 8.14
C LYS A 369 -28.79 40.92 8.65
N THR A 370 -27.61 41.35 8.21
CA THR A 370 -27.03 42.67 8.52
C THR A 370 -27.42 43.78 7.53
N LEU A 371 -28.24 43.47 6.51
CA LEU A 371 -28.76 44.42 5.51
C LEU A 371 -30.30 44.62 5.60
N ARG A 372 -30.90 44.41 6.77
CA ARG A 372 -32.29 44.79 7.06
C ARG A 372 -32.42 45.54 8.36
#